data_AF-A0A0F9D913-F1
#
_entry.id   AF-A0A0F9D913-F1
#
_cell.length_a   1.000
_cell.length_b   1.000
_cell.length_c   1.000
_cell.angle_alpha   90.00
_cell.angle_beta   90.00
_cell.angle_gamma   90.00
#
_symmetry.space_group_name_H-M   'P 1'
#
loop_
_entity.id
_entity.type
_entity.pdbx_description
1 polymer ?
#
loop_
_entity_poly.entity_id
_entity_poly.type
_entity_poly.pdbx_seq_one_letter_code
_entity_poly.pdbx_strand_id
1 'polypeptide(L)'
;MRKSLNIILVLLFLAWGSSAFAHRPRRTVDLSNLVLTGNLIMPDDAWVGLGASGCYLQFDDQTIDEAIFINCNVGINTSTPAGLLHVVLAAGRPAIFGGDALATVTGVTGTDVSPTVLTVATTNGVAIGDAVIINSGTNATVGTYWVASVVVDTSVTLDRNASSGGAISAASVTYINDPLIIESGSGSGEPRIILPLQTDAATPTLAYGDGDSGIYENTDDNLRIAIAGSERWDIGASTMGSAAANAAGINYTASSSTAPGLLPNHDDDMDTGTGRAAADALSLIAGGVEAQRLTEASRTIESNATVGE
;
A
#
# COMPACT_ATOMS: atom_id res chain seq x y z
N MET A 1 -37.36 -91.08 -47.59
CA MET A 1 -37.08 -89.65 -47.35
C MET A 1 -36.51 -89.40 -45.94
N ARG A 2 -35.34 -89.98 -45.61
CA ARG A 2 -34.68 -89.89 -44.29
C ARG A 2 -33.16 -89.59 -44.41
N LYS A 3 -32.76 -88.75 -45.37
CA LYS A 3 -31.35 -88.34 -45.55
C LYS A 3 -31.11 -86.82 -45.61
N SER A 4 -32.16 -86.00 -45.51
CA SER A 4 -32.08 -84.54 -45.55
C SER A 4 -32.31 -83.85 -44.19
N LEU A 5 -32.63 -84.61 -43.13
CA LEU A 5 -32.93 -84.03 -41.80
C LEU A 5 -31.70 -83.91 -40.87
N ASN A 6 -30.61 -84.63 -41.15
CA ASN A 6 -29.38 -84.57 -40.34
C ASN A 6 -28.40 -83.46 -40.75
N ILE A 7 -28.61 -82.80 -41.89
CA ILE A 7 -27.77 -81.66 -42.31
C ILE A 7 -28.31 -80.33 -41.74
N ILE A 8 -29.63 -80.21 -41.52
CA ILE A 8 -30.22 -78.99 -40.94
C ILE A 8 -29.97 -78.91 -39.43
N LEU A 9 -29.94 -80.03 -38.71
CA LEU A 9 -29.70 -80.02 -37.26
C LEU A 9 -28.22 -79.81 -36.87
N VAL A 10 -27.28 -80.16 -37.76
CA VAL A 10 -25.83 -79.94 -37.57
C VAL A 10 -25.43 -78.52 -38.00
N LEU A 11 -26.10 -77.91 -38.97
CA LEU A 11 -25.93 -76.49 -39.32
C LEU A 11 -26.55 -75.53 -38.29
N LEU A 12 -27.59 -75.95 -37.56
CA LEU A 12 -28.23 -75.10 -36.54
C LEU A 12 -27.41 -74.99 -35.23
N PHE A 13 -26.50 -75.93 -34.96
CA PHE A 13 -25.67 -75.94 -33.75
C PHE A 13 -24.20 -75.59 -33.98
N LEU A 14 -23.74 -75.52 -35.24
CA LEU A 14 -22.38 -75.08 -35.62
C LEU A 14 -22.32 -73.68 -36.24
N ALA A 15 -23.45 -72.96 -36.28
CA ALA A 15 -23.48 -71.49 -36.30
C ALA A 15 -23.40 -70.90 -34.87
N TRP A 16 -22.85 -71.68 -33.93
CA TRP A 16 -22.12 -71.16 -32.78
C TRP A 16 -21.09 -70.14 -33.28
N GLY A 17 -21.12 -68.94 -32.73
CA GLY A 17 -20.09 -67.97 -33.07
C GLY A 17 -20.35 -66.59 -32.50
N SER A 18 -20.31 -66.50 -31.17
CA SER A 18 -19.85 -65.30 -30.45
C SER A 18 -20.49 -63.96 -30.83
N SER A 19 -21.51 -63.55 -30.08
CA SER A 19 -21.67 -62.13 -29.74
C SER A 19 -22.71 -61.94 -28.64
N ALA A 20 -22.35 -62.41 -27.44
CA ALA A 20 -22.64 -61.59 -26.27
C ALA A 20 -21.91 -60.25 -26.46
N PHE A 21 -22.55 -59.29 -27.13
CA PHE A 21 -22.12 -57.88 -27.09
C PHE A 21 -23.06 -57.13 -26.16
N ALA A 22 -22.74 -57.21 -24.88
CA ALA A 22 -23.08 -56.16 -23.94
C ALA A 22 -22.43 -54.85 -24.44
N HIS A 23 -23.21 -53.76 -24.59
CA HIS A 23 -22.93 -52.47 -23.93
C HIS A 23 -23.92 -51.36 -24.32
N ARG A 24 -24.69 -50.88 -23.33
CA ARG A 24 -24.99 -49.45 -23.10
C ARG A 24 -25.00 -49.23 -21.58
N PRO A 25 -24.56 -48.08 -21.02
CA PRO A 25 -23.98 -46.92 -21.67
C PRO A 25 -22.45 -46.88 -21.51
N ARG A 26 -21.72 -46.73 -22.62
CA ARG A 26 -20.33 -46.29 -22.57
C ARG A 26 -20.33 -44.81 -22.21
N ARG A 27 -20.05 -44.46 -20.96
CA ARG A 27 -19.62 -43.10 -20.62
C ARG A 27 -18.72 -43.11 -19.40
N THR A 28 -17.43 -43.21 -19.64
CA THR A 28 -16.52 -42.29 -18.97
C THR A 28 -15.44 -41.98 -20.00
N VAL A 29 -15.47 -40.76 -20.51
CA VAL A 29 -14.48 -40.28 -21.47
C VAL A 29 -13.20 -40.07 -20.69
N ASP A 30 -12.29 -41.03 -20.79
CA ASP A 30 -10.86 -40.84 -20.62
C ASP A 30 -10.31 -40.38 -21.96
N LEU A 31 -9.66 -39.22 -22.00
CA LEU A 31 -8.87 -38.81 -23.16
C LEU A 31 -7.53 -38.28 -22.67
N SER A 32 -6.84 -39.13 -21.90
CA SER A 32 -5.46 -39.18 -21.37
C SER A 32 -4.36 -38.21 -21.85
N ASN A 33 -4.59 -37.31 -22.82
CA ASN A 33 -4.25 -35.87 -22.81
C ASN A 33 -4.55 -35.25 -24.21
N LEU A 34 -5.84 -35.26 -24.58
CA LEU A 34 -6.47 -34.76 -25.81
C LEU A 34 -5.66 -33.78 -26.70
N VAL A 35 -5.44 -34.16 -27.98
CA VAL A 35 -4.85 -33.31 -29.03
C VAL A 35 -5.96 -32.70 -29.89
N LEU A 36 -6.10 -31.38 -29.82
CA LEU A 36 -6.95 -30.58 -30.71
C LEU A 36 -6.05 -29.92 -31.75
N THR A 37 -6.30 -30.19 -33.03
CA THR A 37 -5.58 -29.55 -34.14
C THR A 37 -6.20 -28.21 -34.55
N GLY A 38 -7.26 -27.79 -33.87
CA GLY A 38 -7.98 -26.54 -34.10
C GLY A 38 -8.45 -25.90 -32.79
N ASN A 39 -9.32 -24.90 -32.89
CA ASN A 39 -9.77 -24.11 -31.75
C ASN A 39 -10.65 -24.93 -30.80
N LEU A 40 -10.50 -24.69 -29.50
CA LEU A 40 -11.48 -25.06 -28.50
C LEU A 40 -12.53 -23.95 -28.43
N ILE A 41 -13.70 -24.19 -29.02
CA ILE A 41 -14.85 -23.28 -28.93
C ILE A 41 -15.74 -23.82 -27.81
N MET A 42 -16.08 -22.96 -26.85
CA MET A 42 -17.00 -23.29 -25.77
C MET A 42 -18.19 -22.32 -25.77
N PRO A 43 -19.36 -22.75 -25.30
CA PRO A 43 -20.51 -21.87 -25.18
C PRO A 43 -20.27 -20.83 -24.09
N ASP A 44 -21.13 -19.81 -24.08
CA ASP A 44 -21.20 -18.83 -23.01
C ASP A 44 -21.38 -19.49 -21.63
N ASP A 45 -20.87 -18.85 -20.59
CA ASP A 45 -20.83 -19.34 -19.21
C ASP A 45 -20.12 -20.71 -19.03
N ALA A 46 -19.31 -21.14 -20.00
CA ALA A 46 -18.56 -22.38 -19.91
C ALA A 46 -17.18 -22.20 -19.27
N TRP A 47 -16.69 -23.29 -18.69
CA TRP A 47 -15.38 -23.32 -18.05
C TRP A 47 -14.54 -24.52 -18.48
N VAL A 48 -13.22 -24.35 -18.34
CA VAL A 48 -12.23 -25.42 -18.40
C VAL A 48 -11.57 -25.52 -17.03
N GLY A 49 -11.71 -26.66 -16.34
CA GLY A 49 -11.07 -26.85 -15.05
C GLY A 49 -11.55 -28.07 -14.27
N LEU A 50 -11.26 -28.07 -12.97
CA LEU A 50 -11.50 -29.20 -12.07
C LEU A 50 -12.95 -29.30 -11.57
N GLY A 51 -13.86 -28.48 -12.12
CA GLY A 51 -15.27 -28.36 -11.72
C GLY A 51 -15.53 -27.14 -10.84
N ALA A 52 -16.82 -26.85 -10.59
CA ALA A 52 -17.28 -25.59 -9.97
C ALA A 52 -16.69 -25.29 -8.57
N SER A 53 -16.29 -26.32 -7.82
CA SER A 53 -15.66 -26.18 -6.50
C SER A 53 -14.13 -26.28 -6.51
N GLY A 54 -13.52 -26.54 -7.67
CA GLY A 54 -12.07 -26.61 -7.86
C GLY A 54 -11.55 -25.41 -8.66
N CYS A 55 -10.25 -25.40 -8.98
CA CYS A 55 -9.67 -24.38 -9.85
C CYS A 55 -10.18 -24.53 -11.30
N TYR A 56 -10.66 -23.45 -11.91
CA TYR A 56 -11.06 -23.41 -13.32
C TYR A 56 -10.80 -22.04 -13.98
N LEU A 57 -10.69 -22.07 -15.31
CA LEU A 57 -10.73 -20.92 -16.20
C LEU A 57 -12.14 -20.78 -16.79
N GLN A 58 -12.79 -19.67 -16.52
CA GLN A 58 -14.09 -19.32 -17.10
C GLN A 58 -13.89 -18.25 -18.17
N PHE A 59 -14.62 -18.40 -19.26
CA PHE A 59 -14.80 -17.33 -20.23
C PHE A 59 -16.23 -16.81 -20.05
N ASP A 60 -16.36 -15.54 -19.70
CA ASP A 60 -17.62 -14.86 -19.40
C ASP A 60 -17.76 -13.66 -20.35
N ASP A 61 -18.99 -13.32 -20.73
CA ASP A 61 -19.34 -12.16 -21.54
C ASP A 61 -20.26 -11.24 -20.73
N GLN A 62 -19.68 -10.49 -19.79
CA GLN A 62 -20.43 -9.47 -19.06
C GLN A 62 -20.41 -8.11 -19.78
N THR A 63 -19.64 -7.94 -20.85
CA THR A 63 -19.64 -6.85 -21.87
C THR A 63 -18.33 -6.80 -22.69
N ILE A 64 -17.27 -7.44 -22.21
CA ILE A 64 -15.98 -7.69 -22.86
C ILE A 64 -15.66 -9.17 -22.61
N ASP A 65 -15.01 -9.88 -23.53
CA ASP A 65 -14.60 -11.27 -23.24
C ASP A 65 -13.59 -11.30 -22.08
N GLU A 66 -13.95 -11.89 -20.94
CA GLU A 66 -13.06 -12.06 -19.79
C GLU A 66 -12.50 -13.49 -19.69
N ALA A 67 -11.23 -13.62 -19.30
CA ALA A 67 -10.61 -14.89 -18.95
C ALA A 67 -10.31 -14.91 -17.45
N ILE A 68 -11.14 -15.60 -16.66
CA ILE A 68 -11.12 -15.52 -15.19
C ILE A 68 -10.66 -16.86 -14.59
N PHE A 69 -9.62 -16.83 -13.76
CA PHE A 69 -9.21 -17.98 -12.94
C PHE A 69 -9.93 -17.95 -11.59
N ILE A 70 -10.82 -18.90 -11.34
CA ILE A 70 -11.64 -18.96 -10.11
C ILE A 70 -11.18 -20.13 -9.23
N ASN A 71 -11.08 -19.90 -7.91
CA ASN A 71 -10.62 -20.87 -6.91
C ASN A 71 -9.23 -21.47 -7.19
N CYS A 72 -8.37 -20.69 -7.84
CA CYS A 72 -7.01 -21.06 -8.24
C CYS A 72 -5.96 -20.22 -7.49
N ASN A 73 -4.85 -20.84 -7.09
CA ASN A 73 -3.58 -20.12 -6.96
C ASN A 73 -2.94 -20.07 -8.35
N VAL A 74 -2.65 -18.88 -8.87
CA VAL A 74 -2.09 -18.70 -10.21
C VAL A 74 -0.59 -18.48 -10.11
N GLY A 75 0.20 -19.45 -10.58
CA GLY A 75 1.65 -19.37 -10.65
C GLY A 75 2.15 -19.20 -12.09
N ILE A 76 3.14 -18.33 -12.29
CA ILE A 76 3.87 -18.21 -13.56
C ILE A 76 5.29 -18.72 -13.29
N ASN A 77 5.69 -19.81 -13.98
CA ASN A 77 7.01 -20.45 -13.83
C ASN A 77 7.37 -20.88 -12.38
N THR A 78 6.38 -21.27 -11.59
CA THR A 78 6.57 -21.84 -10.24
C THR A 78 5.63 -23.03 -10.03
N SER A 79 6.09 -24.07 -9.34
CA SER A 79 5.29 -25.27 -9.05
C SER A 79 4.47 -25.15 -7.75
N THR A 80 4.68 -24.09 -6.95
CA THR A 80 4.01 -23.89 -5.65
C THR A 80 3.59 -22.43 -5.46
N PRO A 81 2.59 -21.93 -6.20
CA PRO A 81 2.07 -20.58 -6.00
C PRO A 81 1.36 -20.46 -4.64
N ALA A 82 1.78 -19.48 -3.84
CA ALA A 82 1.34 -19.30 -2.46
C ALA A 82 0.26 -18.22 -2.25
N GLY A 83 -0.28 -17.61 -3.33
CA GLY A 83 -1.31 -16.58 -3.26
C GLY A 83 -2.12 -16.42 -4.55
N LEU A 84 -3.15 -15.56 -4.50
CA LEU A 84 -3.88 -15.09 -5.68
C LEU A 84 -2.95 -14.24 -6.57
N LEU A 85 -3.21 -14.28 -7.88
CA LEU A 85 -2.45 -13.69 -8.99
C LEU A 85 -1.34 -12.68 -8.62
N HIS A 86 -0.09 -13.07 -8.84
CA HIS A 86 1.06 -12.15 -8.89
C HIS A 86 0.97 -11.33 -10.17
N VAL A 87 0.34 -10.16 -10.10
CA VAL A 87 0.27 -9.23 -11.23
C VAL A 87 1.58 -8.44 -11.31
N VAL A 88 2.52 -8.90 -12.13
CA VAL A 88 3.43 -7.94 -12.76
C VAL A 88 2.59 -7.28 -13.84
N LEU A 89 2.04 -6.11 -13.52
CA LEU A 89 1.16 -5.36 -14.41
C LEU A 89 1.91 -5.07 -15.72
N ALA A 90 1.20 -5.29 -16.83
CA ALA A 90 1.64 -4.91 -18.17
C ALA A 90 2.13 -3.46 -18.18
N ALA A 91 3.08 -3.18 -19.09
CA ALA A 91 3.66 -1.85 -19.28
C ALA A 91 2.58 -0.75 -19.23
N GLY A 92 2.69 0.15 -18.26
CA GLY A 92 1.86 1.34 -18.14
C GLY A 92 1.21 1.58 -16.78
N ARG A 93 1.03 0.59 -15.89
CA ARG A 93 0.44 0.84 -14.55
C ARG A 93 0.84 -0.19 -13.48
N PRO A 94 1.98 -0.07 -12.78
CA PRO A 94 2.24 -0.75 -11.53
C PRO A 94 2.19 0.28 -10.40
N ALA A 95 1.12 0.29 -9.62
CA ALA A 95 1.12 1.11 -8.42
C ALA A 95 0.43 0.38 -7.27
N ILE A 96 1.15 -0.60 -6.73
CA ILE A 96 1.05 -0.88 -5.28
C ILE A 96 1.79 0.23 -4.48
N PHE A 97 2.53 1.13 -5.15
CA PHE A 97 3.11 2.37 -4.60
C PHE A 97 2.84 3.53 -5.56
N GLY A 98 2.63 4.75 -5.06
CA GLY A 98 2.21 5.89 -5.90
C GLY A 98 3.18 6.19 -7.06
N GLY A 99 2.72 6.93 -8.08
CA GLY A 99 3.48 7.31 -9.28
C GLY A 99 3.04 6.58 -10.55
N ASP A 100 3.36 7.15 -11.71
CA ASP A 100 3.09 6.56 -13.03
C ASP A 100 4.33 5.80 -13.53
N ALA A 101 4.19 4.54 -13.95
CA ALA A 101 5.31 3.87 -14.62
C ALA A 101 5.56 4.50 -15.99
N LEU A 102 6.76 5.05 -16.15
CA LEU A 102 7.24 5.60 -17.40
C LEU A 102 7.53 4.51 -18.41
N ALA A 103 8.28 3.48 -17.99
CA ALA A 103 8.64 2.35 -18.85
C ALA A 103 9.14 1.16 -18.03
N THR A 104 8.94 -0.06 -18.55
CA THR A 104 9.70 -1.25 -18.16
C THR A 104 10.63 -1.64 -19.30
N VAL A 105 11.93 -1.54 -19.07
CA VAL A 105 12.99 -1.82 -20.05
C VAL A 105 13.69 -3.12 -19.68
N THR A 106 13.90 -3.99 -20.66
CA THR A 106 14.65 -5.25 -20.48
C THR A 106 15.99 -5.19 -21.21
N GLY A 107 16.91 -6.08 -20.88
CA GLY A 107 18.25 -6.07 -21.48
C GLY A 107 19.17 -4.99 -20.91
N VAL A 108 18.77 -4.35 -19.81
CA VAL A 108 19.55 -3.30 -19.16
C VAL A 108 20.87 -3.88 -18.67
N THR A 109 21.96 -3.18 -18.95
CA THR A 109 23.29 -3.51 -18.40
C THR A 109 23.64 -2.49 -17.35
N GLY A 110 24.50 -2.84 -16.41
CA GLY A 110 24.94 -1.93 -15.38
C GLY A 110 26.38 -2.17 -14.98
N THR A 111 27.05 -1.11 -14.57
CA THR A 111 28.43 -1.17 -14.10
C THR A 111 28.55 -1.85 -12.74
N ASP A 112 29.67 -2.51 -12.47
CA ASP A 112 30.01 -3.03 -11.13
C ASP A 112 30.75 -1.99 -10.29
N VAL A 113 30.13 -0.81 -10.15
CA VAL A 113 30.66 0.29 -9.33
C VAL A 113 29.53 0.94 -8.54
N SER A 114 29.89 1.66 -7.47
CA SER A 114 28.94 2.38 -6.62
C SER A 114 29.03 3.89 -6.87
N PRO A 115 27.94 4.56 -7.27
CA PRO A 115 26.63 4.01 -7.61
C PRO A 115 26.62 3.28 -8.96
N THR A 116 25.67 2.37 -9.14
CA THR A 116 25.53 1.65 -10.42
C THR A 116 25.04 2.61 -11.50
N VAL A 117 25.67 2.56 -12.68
CA VAL A 117 25.18 3.21 -13.90
C VAL A 117 24.51 2.15 -14.75
N LEU A 118 23.19 2.26 -14.89
CA LEU A 118 22.41 1.45 -15.81
C LEU A 118 22.53 2.05 -17.22
N THR A 119 23.04 1.27 -18.16
CA THR A 119 23.01 1.61 -19.59
C THR A 119 21.73 1.08 -20.19
N VAL A 120 20.95 1.99 -20.76
CA VAL A 120 19.60 1.74 -21.28
C VAL A 120 19.40 2.52 -22.57
N ALA A 121 18.70 1.91 -23.53
CA ALA A 121 18.54 2.50 -24.86
C ALA A 121 17.57 3.69 -24.90
N THR A 122 16.68 3.82 -23.92
CA THR A 122 15.70 4.91 -23.85
C THR A 122 15.43 5.28 -22.40
N THR A 123 15.64 6.55 -22.04
CA THR A 123 15.30 7.11 -20.71
C THR A 123 14.37 8.30 -20.82
N ASN A 124 13.81 8.54 -22.01
CA ASN A 124 12.93 9.66 -22.24
C ASN A 124 11.78 9.72 -21.22
N GLY A 125 11.67 10.85 -20.52
CA GLY A 125 10.71 11.07 -19.44
C GLY A 125 11.22 10.76 -18.04
N VAL A 126 12.33 10.02 -17.88
CA VAL A 126 12.95 9.76 -16.57
C VAL A 126 13.65 11.02 -16.08
N ALA A 127 13.30 11.47 -14.89
CA ALA A 127 13.87 12.61 -14.20
C ALA A 127 14.65 12.19 -12.96
N ILE A 128 15.46 13.10 -12.43
CA ILE A 128 16.07 12.94 -11.10
C ILE A 128 14.95 12.94 -10.06
N GLY A 129 14.98 12.00 -9.12
CA GLY A 129 13.93 11.83 -8.11
C GLY A 129 12.88 10.78 -8.48
N ASP A 130 12.85 10.31 -9.73
CA ASP A 130 12.07 9.13 -10.11
C ASP A 130 12.60 7.87 -9.41
N ALA A 131 11.74 6.86 -9.28
CA ALA A 131 12.19 5.56 -8.81
C ALA A 131 12.55 4.63 -9.96
N VAL A 132 13.51 3.75 -9.67
CA VAL A 132 13.95 2.66 -10.50
C VAL A 132 13.72 1.36 -9.74
N ILE A 133 12.81 0.52 -10.21
CA ILE A 133 12.59 -0.81 -9.65
C ILE A 133 13.34 -1.80 -10.51
N ILE A 134 14.37 -2.43 -9.95
CA ILE A 134 15.08 -3.53 -10.61
C ILE A 134 14.31 -4.81 -10.29
N ASN A 135 13.62 -5.35 -11.29
CA ASN A 135 12.77 -6.52 -11.15
C ASN A 135 13.57 -7.83 -11.21
N SER A 136 14.64 -7.85 -12.02
CA SER A 136 15.51 -9.02 -12.22
C SER A 136 16.78 -8.63 -12.97
N GLY A 137 17.77 -9.52 -13.01
CA GLY A 137 19.00 -9.37 -13.80
C GLY A 137 20.13 -10.25 -13.28
N THR A 138 21.12 -10.56 -14.12
CA THR A 138 22.33 -11.24 -13.66
C THR A 138 23.19 -10.26 -12.88
N ASN A 139 23.68 -10.67 -11.71
CA ASN A 139 24.40 -9.83 -10.76
C ASN A 139 23.61 -8.58 -10.31
N ALA A 140 22.28 -8.55 -10.51
CA ALA A 140 21.44 -7.44 -10.11
C ALA A 140 20.79 -7.74 -8.75
N THR A 141 20.89 -6.80 -7.83
CA THR A 141 20.18 -6.81 -6.56
C THR A 141 18.77 -6.27 -6.82
N VAL A 142 17.78 -7.14 -6.74
CA VAL A 142 16.36 -6.76 -6.89
C VAL A 142 15.97 -5.81 -5.76
N GLY A 143 15.26 -4.75 -6.11
CA GLY A 143 14.84 -3.73 -5.16
C GLY A 143 14.47 -2.42 -5.83
N THR A 144 14.10 -1.47 -5.01
CA THR A 144 13.78 -0.11 -5.43
C THR A 144 14.98 0.80 -5.20
N TYR A 145 15.23 1.66 -6.16
CA TYR A 145 16.34 2.59 -6.21
C TYR A 145 15.80 3.94 -6.66
N TRP A 146 16.60 4.99 -6.51
CA TRP A 146 16.24 6.32 -6.94
C TRP A 146 17.16 6.79 -8.05
N VAL A 147 16.63 7.58 -8.99
CA VAL A 147 17.41 8.18 -10.07
C VAL A 147 18.25 9.34 -9.52
N ALA A 148 19.57 9.17 -9.52
CA ALA A 148 20.52 10.21 -9.10
C ALA A 148 20.97 11.10 -10.27
N SER A 149 21.08 10.55 -11.49
CA SER A 149 21.32 11.33 -12.71
C SER A 149 20.85 10.59 -13.96
N VAL A 150 20.57 11.35 -15.01
CA VAL A 150 20.14 10.83 -16.32
C VAL A 150 20.99 11.44 -17.42
N VAL A 151 21.52 10.58 -18.30
CA VAL A 151 21.93 10.97 -19.64
C VAL A 151 20.84 10.45 -20.56
N VAL A 152 20.08 11.38 -21.15
CA VAL A 152 18.90 11.07 -21.96
C VAL A 152 19.25 10.03 -23.02
N ASP A 153 18.45 8.98 -23.08
CA ASP A 153 18.54 7.85 -24.01
C ASP A 153 19.89 7.12 -24.01
N THR A 154 20.64 7.23 -22.91
CA THR A 154 21.95 6.57 -22.78
C THR A 154 22.07 5.82 -21.47
N SER A 155 21.82 6.48 -20.34
CA SER A 155 22.05 5.87 -19.03
C SER A 155 21.30 6.54 -17.90
N VAL A 156 21.03 5.76 -16.85
CA VAL A 156 20.53 6.23 -15.56
C VAL A 156 21.52 5.82 -14.48
N THR A 157 21.97 6.77 -13.66
CA THR A 157 22.76 6.49 -12.47
C THR A 157 21.83 6.37 -11.27
N LEU A 158 21.98 5.30 -10.49
CA LEU A 158 21.17 5.05 -9.29
C LEU A 158 21.74 5.80 -8.07
N ASP A 159 20.98 5.84 -6.99
CA ASP A 159 21.38 6.38 -5.68
C ASP A 159 22.40 5.49 -4.94
N ARG A 160 22.42 4.19 -5.24
CA ARG A 160 23.29 3.19 -4.58
C ARG A 160 23.72 2.07 -5.53
N ASN A 161 24.62 1.21 -5.07
CA ASN A 161 25.02 0.04 -5.84
C ASN A 161 23.85 -0.96 -5.92
N ALA A 162 23.53 -1.37 -7.15
CA ALA A 162 22.59 -2.43 -7.45
C ALA A 162 23.30 -3.71 -7.92
N SER A 163 24.63 -3.72 -8.07
CA SER A 163 25.35 -4.94 -8.45
C SER A 163 25.60 -5.86 -7.25
N SER A 164 25.64 -7.17 -7.48
CA SER A 164 25.94 -8.19 -6.47
C SER A 164 27.16 -9.04 -6.86
N GLY A 165 28.31 -8.38 -7.08
CA GLY A 165 29.60 -9.07 -7.34
C GLY A 165 29.95 -9.24 -8.82
N GLY A 166 29.55 -8.29 -9.67
CA GLY A 166 29.85 -8.27 -11.10
C GLY A 166 28.97 -7.29 -11.85
N ALA A 167 29.35 -6.95 -13.09
CA ALA A 167 28.55 -6.04 -13.91
C ALA A 167 27.14 -6.63 -14.12
N ILE A 168 26.13 -5.78 -14.01
CA ILE A 168 24.74 -6.15 -14.23
C ILE A 168 24.56 -6.44 -15.72
N SER A 169 23.87 -7.52 -16.04
CA SER A 169 23.49 -7.82 -17.43
C SER A 169 22.08 -8.39 -17.51
N ALA A 170 21.42 -8.08 -18.63
CA ALA A 170 20.07 -8.52 -18.94
C ALA A 170 19.05 -8.19 -17.83
N ALA A 171 19.21 -7.04 -17.17
CA ALA A 171 18.28 -6.62 -16.14
C ALA A 171 16.93 -6.19 -16.74
N SER A 172 15.86 -6.44 -15.99
CA SER A 172 14.53 -5.90 -16.20
C SER A 172 14.30 -4.79 -15.18
N VAL A 173 14.04 -3.59 -15.66
CA VAL A 173 14.00 -2.37 -14.85
C VAL A 173 12.73 -1.59 -15.17
N THR A 174 12.01 -1.15 -14.15
CA THR A 174 10.84 -0.26 -14.28
C THR A 174 11.17 1.12 -13.75
N TYR A 175 10.93 2.15 -14.54
CA TYR A 175 11.01 3.55 -14.11
C TYR A 175 9.63 4.05 -13.68
N ILE A 176 9.55 4.75 -12.54
CA ILE A 176 8.31 5.31 -11.99
C ILE A 176 8.50 6.82 -11.78
N ASN A 177 7.61 7.63 -12.36
CA ASN A 177 7.58 9.08 -12.21
C ASN A 177 6.90 9.49 -10.89
N ASP A 178 7.53 10.42 -10.17
CA ASP A 178 7.04 11.02 -8.92
C ASP A 178 6.44 10.02 -7.90
N PRO A 179 7.14 8.94 -7.54
CA PRO A 179 6.54 7.91 -6.71
C PRO A 179 6.53 8.25 -5.22
N LEU A 180 5.48 7.82 -4.53
CA LEU A 180 5.49 7.68 -3.07
C LEU A 180 5.76 6.21 -2.74
N ILE A 181 7.00 5.91 -2.34
CA ILE A 181 7.44 4.57 -1.95
C ILE A 181 7.65 4.54 -0.43
N ILE A 182 6.92 3.65 0.25
CA ILE A 182 7.10 3.33 1.66
C ILE A 182 7.75 1.95 1.73
N GLU A 183 9.06 1.89 1.89
CA GLU A 183 9.78 0.63 2.06
C GLU A 183 9.61 0.12 3.50
N SER A 184 9.07 -1.09 3.68
CA SER A 184 9.23 -1.81 4.94
C SER A 184 10.61 -2.46 4.96
N GLY A 185 11.57 -1.83 5.65
CA GLY A 185 12.87 -2.46 5.89
C GLY A 185 12.70 -3.78 6.63
N SER A 186 13.39 -4.84 6.19
CA SER A 186 13.34 -6.19 6.79
C SER A 186 14.10 -6.29 8.13
N GLY A 187 14.13 -5.23 8.94
CA GLY A 187 14.89 -5.16 10.19
C GLY A 187 14.18 -4.30 11.24
N SER A 188 13.48 -4.97 12.16
CA SER A 188 12.98 -4.55 13.49
C SER A 188 12.42 -3.12 13.71
N GLY A 189 12.18 -2.33 12.68
CA GLY A 189 11.50 -1.04 12.75
C GLY A 189 10.31 -1.07 11.82
N GLU A 190 9.13 -0.73 12.34
CA GLU A 190 7.93 -0.53 11.53
C GLU A 190 8.21 0.52 10.44
N PRO A 191 7.61 0.41 9.24
CA PRO A 191 7.74 1.45 8.22
C PRO A 191 7.23 2.77 8.79
N ARG A 192 8.09 3.79 8.79
CA ARG A 192 7.74 5.16 9.17
C ARG A 192 7.93 6.08 7.98
N ILE A 193 7.06 7.07 7.87
CA ILE A 193 7.31 8.24 7.03
C ILE A 193 8.07 9.23 7.90
N ILE A 194 9.40 9.29 7.73
CA ILE A 194 10.23 10.32 8.35
C ILE A 194 10.27 11.49 7.38
N LEU A 195 9.77 12.64 7.83
CA LEU A 195 9.80 13.87 7.04
C LEU A 195 10.93 14.78 7.53
N PRO A 196 11.54 15.62 6.68
CA PRO A 196 12.62 16.50 7.09
C PRO A 196 12.14 17.58 8.07
N LEU A 197 12.99 17.95 9.02
CA LEU A 197 12.79 19.14 9.84
C LEU A 197 12.86 20.38 8.92
N GLN A 198 11.71 20.99 8.65
CA GLN A 198 11.58 22.28 8.00
C GLN A 198 10.87 23.20 8.99
N THR A 199 11.58 24.21 9.47
CA THR A 199 11.07 25.11 10.53
C THR A 199 10.39 26.35 9.93
N ASP A 200 9.83 26.24 8.73
CA ASP A 200 9.26 27.37 7.98
C ASP A 200 7.76 27.19 7.78
N ALA A 201 6.98 28.12 8.33
CA ALA A 201 5.53 28.16 8.15
C ALA A 201 5.11 28.48 6.69
N ALA A 202 5.96 29.12 5.90
CA ALA A 202 5.69 29.41 4.50
C ALA A 202 5.81 28.18 3.60
N THR A 203 6.57 27.17 4.04
CA THR A 203 6.78 25.90 3.35
C THR A 203 6.80 24.73 4.36
N PRO A 204 5.65 24.39 4.96
CA PRO A 204 5.57 23.34 5.98
C PRO A 204 6.04 21.98 5.45
N THR A 205 6.65 21.17 6.33
CA THR A 205 7.19 19.84 6.02
C THR A 205 6.18 18.93 5.31
N LEU A 206 4.94 18.87 5.81
CA LEU A 206 3.80 18.25 5.14
C LEU A 206 2.86 19.36 4.70
N ALA A 207 3.02 19.79 3.44
CA ALA A 207 2.26 20.88 2.84
C ALA A 207 1.04 20.39 2.05
N TYR A 208 0.04 21.25 1.97
CA TYR A 208 -1.20 21.06 1.23
C TYR A 208 -1.36 22.19 0.21
N GLY A 209 -2.07 21.91 -0.89
CA GLY A 209 -2.50 22.93 -1.86
C GLY A 209 -1.33 23.62 -2.57
N ASP A 210 -1.29 24.94 -2.49
CA ASP A 210 -0.24 25.80 -3.04
C ASP A 210 1.05 25.80 -2.21
N GLY A 211 1.11 24.98 -1.16
CA GLY A 211 2.33 24.67 -0.44
C GLY A 211 2.54 25.49 0.83
N ASP A 212 1.62 26.39 1.19
CA ASP A 212 1.78 27.33 2.31
C ASP A 212 1.01 26.92 3.59
N SER A 213 0.30 25.81 3.53
CA SER A 213 -0.57 25.33 4.60
C SER A 213 -0.21 23.89 4.91
N GLY A 214 -0.04 23.54 6.18
CA GLY A 214 0.55 22.24 6.50
C GLY A 214 0.98 22.05 7.95
N ILE A 215 1.69 20.95 8.16
CA ILE A 215 2.24 20.53 9.46
C ILE A 215 3.76 20.50 9.34
N TYR A 216 4.46 21.06 10.34
CA TYR A 216 5.92 21.12 10.37
C TYR A 216 6.43 21.12 11.81
N GLU A 217 7.74 20.99 12.01
CA GLU A 217 8.35 21.11 13.33
C GLU A 217 9.13 22.43 13.42
N ASN A 218 8.90 23.23 14.46
CA ASN A 218 9.63 24.50 14.67
C ASN A 218 10.96 24.30 15.39
N THR A 219 10.98 23.32 16.29
CA THR A 219 12.16 22.77 16.96
C THR A 219 11.93 21.27 17.12
N ASP A 220 12.98 20.54 17.48
CA ASP A 220 12.85 19.12 17.87
C ASP A 220 11.72 18.95 18.89
N ASP A 221 10.88 17.93 18.68
CA ASP A 221 9.69 17.59 19.49
C ASP A 221 8.59 18.67 19.58
N ASN A 222 8.61 19.74 18.76
CA ASN A 222 7.56 20.76 18.75
C ASN A 222 6.89 20.88 17.37
N LEU A 223 5.67 20.36 17.28
CA LEU A 223 4.87 20.33 16.06
C LEU A 223 4.05 21.62 15.91
N ARG A 224 4.03 22.18 14.71
CA ARG A 224 3.27 23.36 14.36
C ARG A 224 2.35 23.14 13.17
N ILE A 225 1.26 23.90 13.18
CA ILE A 225 0.31 23.99 12.07
C ILE A 225 0.45 25.37 11.43
N ALA A 226 0.81 25.39 10.15
CA ALA A 226 0.85 26.57 9.31
C ALA A 226 -0.43 26.68 8.48
N ILE A 227 -0.99 27.90 8.37
CA ILE A 227 -2.12 28.21 7.49
C ILE A 227 -1.83 29.53 6.79
N ALA A 228 -1.92 29.53 5.46
CA ALA A 228 -1.63 30.67 4.60
C ALA A 228 -0.21 31.26 4.86
N GLY A 229 0.78 30.38 4.96
CA GLY A 229 2.19 30.70 5.16
C GLY A 229 2.56 31.23 6.54
N SER A 230 1.65 31.12 7.52
CA SER A 230 1.84 31.65 8.87
C SER A 230 1.55 30.59 9.93
N GLU A 231 2.35 30.57 10.99
CA GLU A 231 2.14 29.71 12.15
C GLU A 231 0.86 30.08 12.91
N ARG A 232 0.04 29.07 13.24
CA ARG A 232 -1.24 29.26 13.93
C ARG A 232 -1.31 28.50 15.24
N TRP A 233 -0.85 27.25 15.25
CA TRP A 233 -0.91 26.37 16.41
C TRP A 233 0.44 25.75 16.69
N ASP A 234 0.75 25.62 17.98
CA ASP A 234 1.94 24.99 18.54
C ASP A 234 1.49 23.82 19.43
N ILE A 235 2.19 22.68 19.28
CA ILE A 235 1.96 21.45 20.02
C ILE A 235 3.32 21.00 20.52
N GLY A 236 3.65 21.45 21.73
CA GLY A 236 4.91 21.13 22.40
C GLY A 236 4.73 20.17 23.58
N ALA A 237 5.84 19.93 24.29
CA ALA A 237 5.88 19.01 25.42
C ALA A 237 5.07 19.46 26.65
N SER A 238 4.80 20.76 26.79
CA SER A 238 4.14 21.34 27.97
C SER A 238 2.75 21.90 27.69
N THR A 239 2.47 22.25 26.44
CA THR A 239 1.27 22.99 26.05
C THR A 239 0.84 22.64 24.63
N MET A 240 -0.47 22.78 24.39
CA MET A 240 -1.06 22.85 23.06
C MET A 240 -1.80 24.18 22.96
N GLY A 241 -1.43 25.05 22.04
CA GLY A 241 -1.92 26.43 22.05
C GLY A 241 -1.64 27.23 20.79
N SER A 242 -2.06 28.49 20.82
CA SER A 242 -1.75 29.44 19.75
C SER A 242 -0.24 29.63 19.62
N ALA A 243 0.28 29.66 18.40
CA ALA A 243 1.71 29.94 18.17
C ALA A 243 2.11 31.40 18.49
N ALA A 244 1.13 32.31 18.62
CA ALA A 244 1.39 33.68 19.01
C ALA A 244 1.78 33.79 20.49
N ALA A 245 2.76 34.67 20.77
CA ALA A 245 3.13 35.01 22.13
C ALA A 245 1.94 35.58 22.92
N ASN A 246 1.89 35.25 24.21
CA ASN A 246 0.91 35.74 25.17
C ASN A 246 -0.54 35.34 24.84
N ALA A 247 -0.71 34.18 24.23
CA ALA A 247 -2.00 33.71 23.72
C ALA A 247 -2.50 32.46 24.45
N ALA A 248 -3.76 32.12 24.21
CA ALA A 248 -4.42 31.03 24.91
C ALA A 248 -3.83 29.66 24.54
N GLY A 249 -3.85 28.76 25.53
CA GLY A 249 -3.40 27.38 25.36
C GLY A 249 -3.96 26.44 26.42
N ILE A 250 -3.65 25.16 26.25
CA ILE A 250 -4.02 24.06 27.15
C ILE A 250 -2.72 23.52 27.74
N ASN A 251 -2.68 23.45 29.07
CA ASN A 251 -1.54 22.91 29.81
C ASN A 251 -1.59 21.38 29.82
N TYR A 252 -0.46 20.72 29.57
CA TYR A 252 -0.35 19.25 29.63
C TYR A 252 -0.37 18.70 31.08
N THR A 253 -0.11 19.56 32.08
CA THR A 253 -0.05 19.13 33.48
C THR A 253 -1.43 18.87 34.10
N ALA A 254 -1.44 18.07 35.16
CA ALA A 254 -2.68 17.77 35.89
C ALA A 254 -3.24 19.05 36.52
N SER A 255 -4.41 19.47 36.04
CA SER A 255 -5.08 20.66 36.57
C SER A 255 -5.49 20.48 38.04
N SER A 256 -5.26 21.52 38.84
CA SER A 256 -5.57 21.58 40.28
C SER A 256 -6.21 22.92 40.66
N SER A 257 -6.38 23.20 41.95
CA SER A 257 -6.81 24.53 42.44
C SER A 257 -5.70 25.59 42.34
N THR A 258 -4.46 25.20 42.08
CA THR A 258 -3.30 26.10 41.99
C THR A 258 -2.53 25.93 40.67
N ALA A 259 -2.91 24.98 39.83
CA ALA A 259 -2.32 24.74 38.51
C ALA A 259 -3.45 24.74 37.45
N PRO A 260 -3.57 25.79 36.64
CA PRO A 260 -4.60 25.88 35.61
C PRO A 260 -4.35 24.90 34.45
N GLY A 261 -5.45 24.33 33.92
CA GLY A 261 -5.43 23.48 32.73
C GLY A 261 -5.74 24.24 31.44
N LEU A 262 -6.58 25.29 31.51
CA LEU A 262 -6.80 26.23 30.42
C LEU A 262 -6.14 27.55 30.79
N LEU A 263 -5.27 28.01 29.90
CA LEU A 263 -4.44 29.17 30.07
C LEU A 263 -4.96 30.28 29.15
N PRO A 264 -5.34 31.46 29.66
CA PRO A 264 -5.56 32.65 28.84
C PRO A 264 -4.28 33.06 28.10
N ASN A 265 -3.13 32.77 28.72
CA ASN A 265 -1.80 33.01 28.19
C ASN A 265 -0.91 31.82 28.56
N HIS A 266 -0.38 31.11 27.57
CA HIS A 266 0.38 29.88 27.78
C HIS A 266 1.91 30.03 27.79
N ASP A 267 2.43 31.23 27.52
CA ASP A 267 3.87 31.46 27.30
C ASP A 267 4.58 32.01 28.54
N ASP A 268 4.01 33.03 29.18
CA ASP A 268 4.63 33.73 30.32
C ASP A 268 3.80 33.64 31.62
N ASP A 269 2.58 33.10 31.56
CA ASP A 269 1.63 33.01 32.66
C ASP A 269 0.99 31.62 32.77
N MET A 270 1.81 30.63 33.14
CA MET A 270 1.35 29.24 33.29
C MET A 270 0.59 28.98 34.61
N ASP A 271 0.41 29.99 35.45
CA ASP A 271 -0.20 29.87 36.77
C ASP A 271 -1.50 30.69 36.95
N THR A 272 -1.97 31.34 35.88
CA THR A 272 -3.29 31.97 35.78
C THR A 272 -4.19 31.25 34.78
N GLY A 273 -5.45 31.06 35.15
CA GLY A 273 -6.44 30.46 34.26
C GLY A 273 -7.53 29.69 34.98
N THR A 274 -7.99 28.61 34.37
CA THR A 274 -9.04 27.78 34.97
C THR A 274 -8.54 26.37 35.27
N GLY A 275 -8.88 25.88 36.46
CA GLY A 275 -8.55 24.53 36.89
C GLY A 275 -9.64 23.89 37.75
N ARG A 276 -9.25 22.93 38.59
CA ARG A 276 -10.20 22.20 39.43
C ARG A 276 -9.63 21.80 40.78
N ALA A 277 -10.42 21.98 41.84
CA ALA A 277 -10.02 21.57 43.19
C ALA A 277 -10.45 20.13 43.55
N ALA A 278 -11.57 19.67 42.99
CA ALA A 278 -12.21 18.39 43.31
C ALA A 278 -13.13 17.96 42.16
N ALA A 279 -13.92 16.90 42.35
CA ALA A 279 -15.09 16.67 41.50
C ALA A 279 -16.04 17.87 41.59
N ASP A 280 -16.62 18.27 40.46
CA ASP A 280 -17.67 19.31 40.38
C ASP A 280 -17.30 20.67 41.02
N ALA A 281 -16.00 20.99 41.00
CA ALA A 281 -15.44 22.23 41.52
C ALA A 281 -14.53 22.89 40.48
N LEU A 282 -15.01 23.99 39.87
CA LEU A 282 -14.24 24.85 38.96
C LEU A 282 -13.45 25.88 39.78
N SER A 283 -12.18 26.06 39.46
CA SER A 283 -11.29 27.03 40.11
C SER A 283 -10.87 28.10 39.10
N LEU A 284 -11.04 29.36 39.46
CA LEU A 284 -10.36 30.50 38.83
C LEU A 284 -9.06 30.75 39.59
N ILE A 285 -7.95 30.77 38.87
CA ILE A 285 -6.60 30.78 39.44
C ILE A 285 -5.87 32.00 38.90
N ALA A 286 -5.14 32.69 39.77
CA ALA A 286 -4.24 33.78 39.40
C ALA A 286 -2.95 33.68 40.23
N GLY A 287 -1.79 33.70 39.58
CA GLY A 287 -0.50 33.62 40.27
C GLY A 287 -0.33 32.35 41.10
N GLY A 288 -0.89 31.22 40.65
CA GLY A 288 -0.82 29.93 41.35
C GLY A 288 -1.68 29.85 42.62
N VAL A 289 -2.57 30.82 42.87
CA VAL A 289 -3.51 30.84 43.99
C VAL A 289 -4.93 30.73 43.47
N GLU A 290 -5.76 29.94 44.15
CA GLU A 290 -7.19 29.89 43.83
C GLU A 290 -7.85 31.21 44.24
N ALA A 291 -8.18 32.04 43.25
CA ALA A 291 -8.87 33.30 43.46
C ALA A 291 -10.36 33.08 43.76
N GLN A 292 -11.00 32.13 43.06
CA GLN A 292 -12.41 31.82 43.28
C GLN A 292 -12.71 30.36 42.97
N ARG A 293 -13.47 29.71 43.87
CA ARG A 293 -14.00 28.37 43.66
C ARG A 293 -15.50 28.41 43.41
N LEU A 294 -15.91 27.62 42.43
CA LEU A 294 -17.26 27.49 41.94
C LEU A 294 -17.67 26.03 42.14
N THR A 295 -18.48 25.73 43.17
CA THR A 295 -19.07 24.39 43.44
C THR A 295 -20.56 24.31 43.09
N GLU A 296 -21.11 23.11 42.95
CA GLU A 296 -22.49 22.82 42.53
C GLU A 296 -23.61 23.21 43.52
N ALA A 297 -23.29 23.69 44.72
CA ALA A 297 -24.28 24.13 45.72
C ALA A 297 -24.83 25.55 45.40
N SER A 298 -26.12 25.78 45.69
CA SER A 298 -26.89 27.03 45.42
C SER A 298 -26.05 28.30 45.47
N ARG A 299 -25.88 28.98 44.33
CA ARG A 299 -25.10 30.22 44.23
C ARG A 299 -25.99 31.44 44.18
N THR A 300 -25.96 32.24 45.23
CA THR A 300 -26.28 33.67 45.18
C THR A 300 -24.95 34.41 45.04
N ILE A 301 -24.69 35.04 43.89
CA ILE A 301 -23.58 36.00 43.77
C ILE A 301 -24.10 37.31 44.39
N GLU A 302 -23.62 37.68 45.58
CA GLU A 302 -24.13 38.86 46.29
C GLU A 302 -23.83 40.17 45.57
N SER A 303 -24.69 41.18 45.74
CA SER A 303 -24.64 42.48 45.05
C SER A 303 -23.48 43.40 45.49
N ASN A 304 -22.58 42.93 46.36
CA ASN A 304 -21.56 43.76 46.98
C ASN A 304 -20.26 42.98 47.26
N ALA A 305 -19.69 42.37 46.21
CA ALA A 305 -18.33 41.84 46.30
C ALA A 305 -17.34 42.99 46.58
N THR A 306 -16.95 43.17 47.83
CA THR A 306 -15.88 44.10 48.19
C THR A 306 -14.55 43.44 47.91
N VAL A 307 -13.85 43.94 46.89
CA VAL A 307 -12.46 43.56 46.60
C VAL A 307 -11.59 44.25 47.66
N GLY A 308 -10.82 43.48 48.42
CA GLY A 308 -9.92 44.03 49.45
C GLY A 308 -8.79 44.85 48.83
N GLU A 309 -8.36 45.90 49.54
CA GLU A 309 -7.15 46.68 49.22
C GLU A 309 -5.88 45.82 49.21
#